data_AF-A0A1Y3B0W3-F1
#
_entry.id   AF-A0A1Y3B0W3-F1
#
_cell.length_a   1.000
_cell.length_b   1.000
_cell.length_c   1.000
_cell.angle_alpha   90.00
_cell.angle_beta   90.00
_cell.angle_gamma   90.00
#
_symmetry.space_group_name_H-M   'P 1'
#
loop_
_entity.id
_entity.type
_entity.pdbx_description
1 polymer ?
#
loop_
_entity_poly.entity_id
_entity_poly.type
_entity_poly.pdbx_seq_one_letter_code
_entity_poly.pdbx_strand_id
1 'polypeptide(L)'
;MLILNISGGRLDKHGEQFRQLNALEGLDDLKSTIQYYGETSPYTKLLIDIRGINPDDVFSNVPYEKGHTFLYYLEQKLGGPQVFEPFLKAYIDKFKFQSIVTDDFRQFLHDYFRSDSKKIETLNSVDWDRWLYSPGMPTVIPDYDKTLLMASVNLATKWLNAEEKDIDSDHFPLDEFKSLDTIQQKLFFIQIENRLNESTTTTTMAQKLSRMSELYELNSVKNCEVINEWIMCGIKTRYDNIIPEAIDFVTKYGRMKYIVPIYRALYRWEKTKQLALDTFAKNRSRLMRVAIDAIEKDLHPTTMEKSNNL
;
A
#
# COMPACT_ATOMS: atom_id res chain seq x y z
N MET A 1 9.86 0.75 5.08
CA MET A 1 11.23 0.23 5.31
C MET A 1 12.13 1.18 4.53
N LEU A 2 12.86 2.08 5.21
CA LEU A 2 13.82 2.95 4.52
C LEU A 2 14.90 2.05 3.94
N ILE A 3 14.90 1.86 2.63
CA ILE A 3 15.96 1.14 1.94
C ILE A 3 17.17 2.06 1.98
N LEU A 4 18.00 1.91 3.01
CA LEU A 4 19.25 2.63 3.15
C LEU A 4 20.39 1.79 2.60
N ASN A 5 20.99 2.31 1.53
CA ASN A 5 22.16 1.78 0.87
C ASN A 5 23.41 2.12 1.70
N ILE A 6 24.00 1.12 2.36
CA ILE A 6 25.27 1.28 3.09
C ILE A 6 26.40 0.63 2.28
N SER A 7 26.63 1.10 1.06
CA SER A 7 27.88 0.91 0.30
C SER A 7 27.71 1.51 -1.08
N GLY A 8 28.56 2.48 -1.44
CA GLY A 8 28.49 3.21 -2.72
C GLY A 8 28.28 2.28 -3.91
N GLY A 9 27.13 2.40 -4.57
CA GLY A 9 26.78 1.55 -5.69
C GLY A 9 25.29 1.55 -6.01
N ARG A 10 24.87 2.63 -6.70
CA ARG A 10 23.57 2.84 -7.35
C ARG A 10 22.39 2.93 -6.39
N LEU A 11 21.45 3.81 -6.75
CA LEU A 11 20.00 3.59 -6.61
C LEU A 11 19.70 2.08 -6.68
N ASP A 12 18.62 1.61 -6.07
CA ASP A 12 18.04 0.29 -6.36
C ASP A 12 18.50 -0.32 -7.70
N LYS A 13 18.75 -1.63 -7.76
CA LYS A 13 19.18 -2.34 -8.99
C LYS A 13 18.45 -1.93 -10.29
N HIS A 14 17.30 -1.27 -10.18
CA HIS A 14 16.39 -0.77 -11.20
C HIS A 14 16.39 0.76 -11.47
N GLY A 15 17.01 1.61 -10.64
CA GLY A 15 17.20 3.05 -10.86
C GLY A 15 16.15 3.99 -10.19
N GLU A 16 16.44 5.30 -10.18
CA GLU A 16 15.64 6.32 -9.46
C GLU A 16 14.14 6.30 -9.79
N GLN A 17 13.78 6.02 -11.04
CA GLN A 17 12.37 5.93 -11.43
C GLN A 17 11.65 4.79 -10.73
N PHE A 18 12.34 3.68 -10.44
CA PHE A 18 11.77 2.56 -9.70
C PHE A 18 11.65 2.89 -8.21
N ARG A 19 12.62 3.60 -7.60
CA ARG A 19 12.45 4.17 -6.25
C ARG A 19 11.19 5.04 -6.16
N GLN A 20 10.96 5.90 -7.15
CA GLN A 20 9.78 6.78 -7.18
C GLN A 20 8.48 6.02 -7.46
N LEU A 21 8.51 4.94 -8.25
CA LEU A 21 7.38 4.03 -8.41
C LEU A 21 6.97 3.36 -7.08
N ASN A 22 7.94 2.89 -6.29
CA ASN A 22 7.66 2.33 -4.96
C ASN A 22 7.10 3.38 -4.01
N ALA A 23 7.58 4.63 -4.10
CA ALA A 23 7.03 5.73 -3.31
C ALA A 23 5.56 6.04 -3.67
N LEU A 24 5.20 5.95 -4.95
CA LEU A 24 3.82 6.10 -5.42
C LEU A 24 2.91 4.96 -4.92
N GLU A 25 3.36 3.71 -5.00
CA GLU A 25 2.65 2.55 -4.42
C GLU A 25 2.41 2.74 -2.91
N GLY A 26 3.46 3.15 -2.18
CA GLY A 26 3.37 3.44 -0.75
C GLY A 26 2.37 4.55 -0.41
N LEU A 27 2.25 5.57 -1.27
CA LEU A 27 1.26 6.63 -1.10
C LEU A 27 -0.19 6.12 -1.29
N ASP A 28 -0.41 5.22 -2.25
CA ASP A 28 -1.71 4.57 -2.45
C ASP A 28 -2.07 3.64 -1.28
N ASP A 29 -1.09 2.91 -0.73
CA ASP A 29 -1.24 2.11 0.48
C ASP A 29 -1.59 2.98 1.71
N LEU A 30 -0.96 4.15 1.84
CA LEU A 30 -1.25 5.12 2.89
C LEU A 30 -2.67 5.66 2.77
N LYS A 31 -3.08 6.05 1.56
CA LYS A 31 -4.44 6.52 1.26
C LYS A 31 -5.48 5.47 1.64
N SER A 32 -5.28 4.22 1.22
CA SER A 32 -6.15 3.08 1.58
C SER A 32 -6.23 2.87 3.09
N THR A 33 -5.10 2.98 3.79
CA THR A 33 -5.02 2.82 5.25
C THR A 33 -5.77 3.94 5.98
N ILE A 34 -5.61 5.18 5.54
CA ILE A 34 -6.32 6.34 6.10
C ILE A 34 -7.81 6.25 5.83
N GLN A 35 -8.23 5.79 4.64
CA GLN A 35 -9.64 5.56 4.35
C GLN A 35 -10.24 4.47 5.26
N TYR A 36 -9.47 3.44 5.61
CA TYR A 36 -9.92 2.41 6.55
C TYR A 36 -10.11 2.93 7.97
N TYR A 37 -9.14 3.68 8.49
CA TYR A 37 -9.20 4.22 9.86
C TYR A 37 -10.08 5.47 9.99
N GLY A 38 -10.28 6.22 8.90
CA GLY A 38 -10.88 7.55 8.88
C GLY A 38 -9.83 8.67 9.00
N GLU A 39 -10.02 9.77 8.26
CA GLU A 39 -9.06 10.88 8.15
C GLU A 39 -8.76 11.59 9.47
N THR A 40 -9.69 11.56 10.42
CA THR A 40 -9.54 12.20 11.74
C THR A 40 -9.06 11.23 12.83
N SER A 41 -8.90 9.94 12.50
CA SER A 41 -8.53 8.93 13.48
C SER A 41 -7.14 9.18 14.06
N PRO A 42 -6.95 9.08 15.39
CA PRO A 42 -5.64 9.23 16.00
C PRO A 42 -4.61 8.21 15.50
N TYR A 43 -5.04 7.06 14.98
CA TYR A 43 -4.17 6.01 14.44
C TYR A 43 -3.58 6.35 13.06
N THR A 44 -3.95 7.49 12.49
CA THR A 44 -3.39 8.02 11.24
C THR A 44 -2.31 9.09 11.46
N LYS A 45 -1.98 9.38 12.73
CA LYS A 45 -0.83 10.22 13.10
C LYS A 45 0.47 9.44 12.90
N LEU A 46 1.57 10.14 12.64
CA LEU A 46 2.88 9.49 12.54
C LEU A 46 3.41 9.09 13.92
N LEU A 47 3.20 9.96 14.92
CA LEU A 47 3.39 9.63 16.33
C LEU A 47 2.04 9.45 17.00
N ILE A 48 1.78 8.22 17.42
CA ILE A 48 0.58 7.80 18.14
C ILE A 48 0.87 7.64 19.62
N ASP A 49 -0.13 7.89 20.45
CA ASP A 49 -0.12 7.52 21.86
C ASP A 49 -0.73 6.12 21.99
N ILE A 50 0.07 5.19 22.50
CA ILE A 50 -0.31 3.77 22.66
C ILE A 50 -0.55 3.37 24.12
N ARG A 51 -0.60 4.33 25.05
CA ARG A 51 -0.86 4.03 26.46
C ARG A 51 -2.23 3.37 26.62
N GLY A 52 -2.24 2.16 27.20
CA GLY A 52 -3.47 1.38 27.39
C GLY A 52 -4.00 0.72 26.11
N ILE A 53 -3.25 0.76 25.00
CA ILE A 53 -3.67 0.19 23.72
C ILE A 53 -2.75 -0.98 23.36
N ASN A 54 -3.31 -2.09 22.89
CA ASN A 54 -2.53 -3.20 22.37
C ASN A 54 -1.83 -2.75 21.06
N PRO A 55 -0.48 -2.83 20.95
CA PRO A 55 0.23 -2.43 19.74
C PRO A 55 -0.26 -3.11 18.46
N ASP A 56 -0.74 -4.35 18.56
CA ASP A 56 -1.26 -5.11 17.40
C ASP A 56 -2.56 -4.48 16.84
N ASP A 57 -3.33 -3.77 17.67
CA ASP A 57 -4.60 -3.15 17.27
C ASP A 57 -4.41 -1.85 16.47
N VAL A 58 -3.22 -1.26 16.57
CA VAL A 58 -2.85 0.02 15.93
C VAL A 58 -1.74 -0.13 14.89
N PHE A 59 -1.26 -1.35 14.68
CA PHE A 59 -0.33 -1.66 13.60
C PHE A 59 -0.96 -1.32 12.25
N SER A 60 -0.21 -0.61 11.40
CA SER A 60 -0.69 -0.19 10.08
C SER A 60 0.47 0.24 9.17
N ASN A 61 0.15 0.58 7.92
CA ASN A 61 1.11 1.18 6.98
C ASN A 61 1.41 2.65 7.28
N VAL A 62 0.70 3.31 8.20
CA VAL A 62 0.89 4.74 8.52
C VAL A 62 2.34 5.07 8.89
N PRO A 63 2.97 4.44 9.91
CA PRO A 63 4.36 4.76 10.27
C PRO A 63 5.36 4.45 9.15
N TYR A 64 5.05 3.50 8.27
CA TYR A 64 5.91 3.15 7.13
C TYR A 64 5.84 4.22 6.05
N GLU A 65 4.63 4.52 5.57
CA GLU A 65 4.43 5.33 4.38
C GLU A 65 4.41 6.82 4.70
N LYS A 66 3.73 7.25 5.79
CA LYS A 66 3.78 8.65 6.24
C LYS A 66 5.18 9.03 6.70
N GLY A 67 5.88 8.11 7.37
CA GLY A 67 7.28 8.27 7.76
C GLY A 67 8.22 8.35 6.56
N HIS A 68 8.05 7.46 5.57
CA HIS A 68 8.79 7.52 4.31
C HIS A 68 8.54 8.84 3.57
N THR A 69 7.28 9.24 3.38
CA THR A 69 6.93 10.51 2.71
C THR A 69 7.54 11.71 3.43
N PHE A 70 7.59 11.70 4.77
CA PHE A 70 8.25 12.76 5.53
C PHE A 70 9.76 12.82 5.28
N LEU A 71 10.44 11.67 5.28
CA LEU A 71 11.88 11.62 5.03
C LEU A 71 12.22 11.96 3.58
N TYR A 72 11.39 11.55 2.61
CA TYR A 72 11.52 11.99 1.23
C TYR A 72 11.31 13.50 1.09
N TYR A 73 10.33 14.07 1.78
CA TYR A 73 10.14 15.52 1.84
C TYR A 73 11.39 16.23 2.36
N LEU A 74 12.00 15.75 3.45
CA LEU A 74 13.24 16.31 4.00
C LEU A 74 14.41 16.17 3.02
N GLU A 75 14.58 14.99 2.39
CA GLU A 75 15.58 14.76 1.35
C GLU A 75 15.49 15.81 0.25
N GLN A 76 14.31 16.01 -0.34
CA GLN A 76 14.08 16.98 -1.41
C GLN A 76 14.37 18.42 -0.96
N LYS A 77 13.98 18.78 0.26
CA LYS A 77 14.19 20.13 0.81
C LYS A 77 15.65 20.41 1.15
N LEU A 78 16.43 19.40 1.53
CA LEU A 78 17.81 19.56 1.98
C LEU A 78 18.84 19.43 0.86
N GLY A 79 18.43 19.09 -0.37
CA GLY A 79 19.30 19.06 -1.54
C GLY A 79 19.43 17.70 -2.22
N GLY A 80 18.48 16.79 -1.99
CA GLY A 80 18.40 15.51 -2.67
C GLY A 80 19.18 14.37 -2.01
N PRO A 81 19.12 13.16 -2.60
CA PRO A 81 19.67 11.95 -2.00
C PRO A 81 21.19 12.05 -1.76
N GLN A 82 21.95 12.74 -2.60
CA GLN A 82 23.40 12.90 -2.45
C GLN A 82 23.79 13.67 -1.16
N VAL A 83 22.87 14.47 -0.64
CA VAL A 83 23.04 15.21 0.62
C VAL A 83 22.48 14.41 1.80
N PHE A 84 21.32 13.77 1.61
CA PHE A 84 20.60 13.11 2.67
C PHE A 84 21.17 11.72 3.02
N GLU A 85 21.74 11.00 2.05
CA GLU A 85 22.39 9.70 2.29
C GLU A 85 23.59 9.78 3.27
N PRO A 86 24.55 10.73 3.12
CA PRO A 86 25.59 10.93 4.13
C PRO A 86 25.05 11.22 5.53
N PHE A 87 23.97 12.01 5.63
CA PHE A 87 23.30 12.25 6.90
C PHE A 87 22.75 10.96 7.50
N LEU A 88 22.05 10.14 6.71
CA LEU A 88 21.47 8.88 7.21
C LEU A 88 22.56 7.90 7.66
N LYS A 89 23.70 7.85 6.96
CA LYS A 89 24.87 7.07 7.40
C LYS A 89 25.40 7.58 8.75
N ALA A 90 25.58 8.88 8.89
CA ALA A 90 26.04 9.48 10.16
C ALA A 90 25.04 9.26 11.31
N TYR A 91 23.74 9.30 11.01
CA TYR A 91 22.66 9.01 11.97
C TYR A 91 22.73 7.56 12.47
N ILE A 92 22.86 6.59 11.56
CA ILE A 92 23.05 5.18 11.93
C ILE A 92 24.33 5.00 12.75
N ASP A 93 25.44 5.61 12.34
CA ASP A 93 26.71 5.52 13.05
C ASP A 93 26.66 6.14 14.46
N LYS A 94 25.90 7.22 14.63
CA LYS A 94 25.70 7.91 15.91
C LYS A 94 24.87 7.07 16.89
N PHE A 95 23.80 6.43 16.41
CA PHE A 95 22.79 5.78 17.25
C PHE A 95 22.82 4.25 17.21
N LYS A 96 23.76 3.62 16.50
CA LYS A 96 23.95 2.17 16.58
C LYS A 96 24.11 1.73 18.04
N PHE A 97 23.47 0.61 18.38
CA PHE A 97 23.42 0.03 19.74
C PHE A 97 22.67 0.89 20.78
N GLN A 98 21.86 1.85 20.36
CA GLN A 98 21.03 2.67 21.24
C GLN A 98 19.54 2.57 20.88
N SER A 99 18.68 2.98 21.81
CA SER A 99 17.27 3.26 21.56
C SER A 99 17.07 4.76 21.66
N ILE A 100 16.29 5.33 20.75
CA ILE A 100 16.11 6.77 20.59
C ILE A 100 14.64 7.12 20.43
N VAL A 101 14.33 8.39 20.66
CA VAL A 101 13.02 8.98 20.40
C VAL A 101 13.09 9.94 19.21
N THR A 102 11.93 10.41 18.73
CA THR A 102 11.85 11.30 17.56
C THR A 102 12.60 12.62 17.76
N ASP A 103 12.65 13.13 19.00
CA ASP A 103 13.39 14.35 19.31
C ASP A 103 14.91 14.18 19.13
N ASP A 104 15.46 12.98 19.38
CA ASP A 104 16.87 12.69 19.12
C ASP A 104 17.18 12.78 17.61
N PHE A 105 16.28 12.24 16.77
CA PHE A 105 16.39 12.36 15.31
C PHE A 105 16.34 13.82 14.87
N ARG A 106 15.37 14.60 15.37
CA ARG A 106 15.24 16.02 15.03
C ARG A 106 16.49 16.80 15.45
N GLN A 107 16.96 16.63 16.69
CA GLN A 107 18.14 17.31 17.19
C GLN A 107 19.38 16.96 16.36
N PHE A 108 19.59 15.67 16.08
CA PHE A 108 20.73 15.23 15.28
C PHE A 108 20.68 15.76 13.84
N LEU A 109 19.50 15.85 13.24
CA LEU A 109 19.31 16.44 11.90
C LEU A 109 19.74 17.92 11.88
N HIS A 110 19.32 18.71 12.87
CA HIS A 110 19.75 20.10 13.01
C HIS A 110 21.26 20.21 13.25
N ASP A 111 21.81 19.39 14.15
CA ASP A 111 23.24 19.41 14.47
C ASP A 111 24.12 19.03 13.26
N TYR A 112 23.67 18.04 12.47
CA TYR A 112 24.40 17.58 11.29
C TYR A 112 24.50 18.68 10.23
N PHE A 113 23.45 19.48 10.04
CA PHE A 113 23.40 20.55 9.04
C PHE A 113 23.72 21.95 9.58
N ARG A 114 24.16 22.08 10.85
CA ARG A 114 24.36 23.37 11.55
C ARG A 114 25.28 24.37 10.85
N SER A 115 26.24 23.91 10.06
CA SER A 115 27.19 24.78 9.35
C SER A 115 26.63 25.34 8.03
N ASP A 116 25.46 24.88 7.59
CA ASP A 116 24.79 25.36 6.39
C ASP A 116 23.55 26.18 6.76
N SER A 117 23.70 27.51 6.74
CA SER A 117 22.65 28.43 7.16
C SER A 117 21.35 28.27 6.38
N LYS A 118 21.42 27.89 5.09
CA LYS A 118 20.26 27.73 4.22
C LYS A 118 19.50 26.44 4.54
N LYS A 119 20.21 25.36 4.85
CA LYS A 119 19.59 24.12 5.34
C LYS A 119 18.97 24.30 6.72
N ILE A 120 19.61 25.05 7.61
CA ILE A 120 19.04 25.36 8.93
C ILE A 120 17.77 26.21 8.80
N GLU A 121 17.77 27.24 7.95
CA GLU A 121 16.55 28.01 7.65
C GLU A 121 15.44 27.09 7.11
N THR A 122 15.79 26.16 6.22
CA THR A 122 14.86 25.16 5.68
C THR A 122 14.29 24.27 6.79
N LEU A 123 15.13 23.70 7.66
CA LEU A 123 14.70 22.87 8.79
C LEU A 123 13.81 23.62 9.78
N ASN A 124 14.11 24.90 10.04
CA ASN A 124 13.31 25.76 10.91
C ASN A 124 11.93 26.08 10.30
N SER A 125 11.78 25.98 8.98
CA SER A 125 10.49 26.18 8.28
C SER A 125 9.61 24.92 8.25
N VAL A 126 10.15 23.76 8.64
CA VAL A 126 9.39 22.51 8.67
C VAL A 126 8.38 22.54 9.80
N ASP A 127 7.11 22.34 9.47
CA ASP A 127 6.03 22.19 10.45
C ASP A 127 6.05 20.77 11.06
N TRP A 128 6.95 20.57 12.03
CA TRP A 128 7.15 19.27 12.70
C TRP A 128 5.87 18.77 13.37
N ASP A 129 5.12 19.64 14.03
CA ASP A 129 3.92 19.24 14.75
C ASP A 129 2.85 18.72 13.79
N ARG A 130 2.72 19.36 12.63
CA ARG A 130 1.79 18.90 11.60
C ARG A 130 2.18 17.55 11.03
N TRP A 131 3.46 17.31 10.78
CA TRP A 131 3.95 16.01 10.29
C TRP A 131 3.78 14.88 11.31
N LEU A 132 4.12 15.16 12.57
CA LEU A 132 4.18 14.14 13.62
C LEU A 132 2.80 13.85 14.22
N TYR A 133 1.99 14.88 14.48
CA TYR A 133 0.80 14.77 15.33
C TYR A 133 -0.54 15.00 14.62
N SER A 134 -0.56 15.49 13.36
CA SER A 134 -1.83 15.61 12.62
C SER A 134 -2.29 14.27 12.07
N PRO A 135 -3.59 13.93 12.19
CA PRO A 135 -4.16 12.76 11.54
C PRO A 135 -4.31 13.00 10.01
N GLY A 136 -4.67 11.94 9.29
CA GLY A 136 -4.94 11.98 7.85
C GLY A 136 -3.69 11.98 6.97
N MET A 137 -3.87 12.34 5.70
CA MET A 137 -2.77 12.38 4.72
C MET A 137 -1.73 13.45 5.11
N PRO A 138 -0.45 13.26 4.76
CA PRO A 138 0.54 14.32 4.80
C PRO A 138 0.02 15.58 4.10
N THR A 139 0.21 16.73 4.71
CA THR A 139 -0.30 17.98 4.13
C THR A 139 0.59 18.53 3.03
N VAL A 140 1.82 18.02 2.95
CA VAL A 140 2.72 18.21 1.82
C VAL A 140 3.07 16.81 1.32
N ILE A 141 2.64 16.49 0.11
CA ILE A 141 3.01 15.27 -0.59
C ILE A 141 4.04 15.69 -1.65
N PRO A 142 5.28 15.18 -1.60
CA PRO A 142 6.29 15.42 -2.63
C PRO A 142 5.77 15.02 -4.02
N ASP A 143 6.23 15.71 -5.05
CA ASP A 143 5.95 15.28 -6.42
C ASP A 143 6.86 14.11 -6.77
N TYR A 144 6.24 13.03 -7.24
CA TYR A 144 6.91 11.78 -7.61
C TYR A 144 6.82 11.59 -9.13
N ASP A 145 7.90 11.15 -9.74
CA ASP A 145 8.02 10.73 -11.13
C ASP A 145 7.09 9.53 -11.38
N LYS A 146 6.20 9.71 -12.36
CA LYS A 146 5.17 8.73 -12.73
C LYS A 146 5.53 7.92 -13.97
N THR A 147 6.74 8.06 -14.51
CA THR A 147 7.14 7.50 -15.80
C THR A 147 6.91 5.99 -15.86
N LEU A 148 7.35 5.24 -14.84
CA LEU A 148 7.13 3.79 -14.80
C LEU A 148 5.69 3.40 -14.45
N LEU A 149 4.97 4.26 -13.72
CA LEU A 149 3.54 4.04 -13.42
C LEU A 149 2.69 4.14 -14.70
N MET A 150 3.09 4.96 -15.67
CA MET A 150 2.31 5.18 -16.88
C MET A 150 2.07 3.90 -17.69
N ALA A 151 2.97 2.91 -17.65
CA ALA A 151 2.75 1.64 -18.34
C ALA A 151 1.50 0.91 -17.79
N SER A 152 1.37 0.82 -16.47
CA SER A 152 0.20 0.26 -15.77
C SER A 152 -1.07 1.08 -16.03
N VAL A 153 -0.97 2.41 -15.98
CA VAL A 153 -2.09 3.34 -16.22
C VAL A 153 -2.60 3.22 -17.64
N ASN A 154 -1.72 3.16 -18.63
CA ASN A 154 -2.07 3.04 -20.04
C ASN A 154 -2.74 1.69 -20.31
N LEU A 155 -2.18 0.60 -19.78
CA LEU A 155 -2.77 -0.73 -19.91
C LEU A 155 -4.17 -0.80 -19.27
N ALA A 156 -4.34 -0.24 -18.07
CA ALA A 156 -5.64 -0.17 -17.40
C ALA A 156 -6.66 0.62 -18.22
N THR A 157 -6.25 1.79 -18.73
CA THR A 157 -7.09 2.64 -19.60
C THR A 157 -7.53 1.88 -20.86
N LYS A 158 -6.60 1.14 -21.47
CA LYS A 158 -6.86 0.34 -22.66
C LYS A 158 -7.94 -0.71 -22.41
N TRP A 159 -7.88 -1.42 -21.28
CA TRP A 159 -8.92 -2.37 -20.88
C TRP A 159 -10.24 -1.70 -20.51
N LEU A 160 -10.21 -0.58 -19.77
CA LEU A 160 -11.42 0.15 -19.39
C LEU A 160 -12.18 0.67 -20.61
N ASN A 161 -11.49 0.96 -21.71
CA ASN A 161 -12.06 1.44 -22.97
C ASN A 161 -12.26 0.36 -24.04
N ALA A 162 -11.90 -0.90 -23.77
CA ALA A 162 -12.04 -1.99 -24.73
C ALA A 162 -13.50 -2.39 -24.96
N GLU A 163 -13.87 -2.61 -26.21
CA GLU A 163 -15.15 -3.22 -26.60
C GLU A 163 -14.97 -4.72 -26.91
N GLU A 164 -16.08 -5.43 -27.12
CA GLU A 164 -16.15 -6.88 -27.36
C GLU A 164 -15.19 -7.32 -28.48
N LYS A 165 -15.25 -6.61 -29.61
CA LYS A 165 -14.37 -6.84 -30.77
C LYS A 165 -12.87 -6.71 -30.45
N ASP A 166 -12.51 -5.90 -29.44
CA ASP A 166 -11.12 -5.66 -29.06
C ASP A 166 -10.63 -6.80 -28.17
N ILE A 167 -11.47 -7.23 -27.22
CA ILE A 167 -11.14 -8.29 -26.26
C ILE A 167 -11.18 -9.70 -26.88
N ASP A 168 -11.91 -9.90 -27.98
CA ASP A 168 -11.93 -11.17 -28.72
C ASP A 168 -10.59 -11.53 -29.39
N SER A 169 -9.67 -10.57 -29.50
CA SER A 169 -8.33 -10.81 -30.02
C SER A 169 -7.46 -11.58 -29.02
N ASP A 170 -6.76 -12.62 -29.48
CA ASP A 170 -5.80 -13.41 -28.67
C ASP A 170 -4.52 -12.65 -28.29
N HIS A 171 -4.35 -11.42 -28.78
CA HIS A 171 -3.13 -10.64 -28.57
C HIS A 171 -3.40 -9.31 -27.86
N PHE A 172 -4.65 -8.94 -27.63
CA PHE A 172 -5.01 -7.66 -27.05
C PHE A 172 -5.22 -7.77 -25.55
N PRO A 173 -4.39 -7.14 -24.69
CA PRO A 173 -2.99 -6.74 -24.83
C PRO A 173 -2.05 -7.69 -24.03
N LEU A 174 -1.67 -8.83 -24.63
CA LEU A 174 -0.87 -9.88 -23.97
C LEU A 174 0.56 -9.45 -23.67
N ASP A 175 1.25 -8.94 -24.68
CA ASP A 175 2.67 -8.61 -24.58
C ASP A 175 2.93 -7.43 -23.63
N GLU A 176 2.01 -6.46 -23.62
CA GLU A 176 2.09 -5.29 -22.72
C GLU A 176 2.06 -5.75 -21.26
N PHE A 177 1.12 -6.62 -20.87
CA PHE A 177 1.06 -7.15 -19.50
C PHE A 177 2.28 -8.01 -19.13
N LYS A 178 2.75 -8.86 -20.05
CA LYS A 178 3.94 -9.70 -19.83
C LYS A 178 5.23 -8.89 -19.71
N SER A 179 5.27 -7.70 -20.30
CA SER A 179 6.41 -6.78 -20.21
C SER A 179 6.47 -5.99 -18.90
N LEU A 180 5.35 -5.89 -18.17
CA LEU A 180 5.30 -5.22 -16.87
C LEU A 180 6.06 -6.04 -15.83
N ASP A 181 6.83 -5.35 -14.99
CA ASP A 181 7.39 -5.96 -13.79
C ASP A 181 6.29 -6.25 -12.74
N THR A 182 6.67 -6.92 -11.65
CA THR A 182 5.72 -7.29 -10.59
C THR A 182 4.97 -6.09 -10.00
N ILE A 183 5.64 -4.97 -9.72
CA ILE A 183 4.99 -3.80 -9.11
C ILE A 183 4.06 -3.13 -10.12
N GLN A 184 4.44 -3.07 -11.39
CA GLN A 184 3.59 -2.55 -12.46
C GLN A 184 2.37 -3.44 -12.72
N GLN A 185 2.48 -4.77 -12.64
CA GLN A 185 1.33 -5.68 -12.76
C GLN A 185 0.33 -5.48 -11.63
N LYS A 186 0.80 -5.29 -10.39
CA LYS A 186 -0.07 -4.93 -9.26
C LYS A 186 -0.77 -3.60 -9.50
N LEU A 187 0.01 -2.58 -9.85
CA LEU A 187 -0.50 -1.23 -10.10
C LEU A 187 -1.51 -1.24 -11.24
N PHE A 188 -1.36 -2.09 -12.26
CA PHE A 188 -2.36 -2.25 -13.31
C PHE A 188 -3.73 -2.63 -12.74
N PHE A 189 -3.83 -3.63 -11.87
CA PHE A 189 -5.10 -4.01 -11.24
C PHE A 189 -5.65 -2.92 -10.32
N ILE A 190 -4.79 -2.24 -9.56
CA ILE A 190 -5.17 -1.09 -8.72
C ILE A 190 -5.73 0.05 -9.60
N GLN A 191 -5.15 0.31 -10.77
CA GLN A 191 -5.64 1.32 -11.70
C GLN A 191 -6.99 0.93 -12.31
N ILE A 192 -7.25 -0.35 -12.59
CA ILE A 192 -8.58 -0.82 -13.00
C ILE A 192 -9.60 -0.50 -11.92
N GLU A 193 -9.31 -0.87 -10.67
CA GLU A 193 -10.20 -0.65 -9.53
C GLU A 193 -10.52 0.82 -9.28
N ASN A 194 -9.50 1.68 -9.24
CA ASN A 194 -9.67 3.10 -8.92
C ASN A 194 -10.47 3.86 -10.00
N ARG A 195 -10.56 3.30 -11.21
CA ARG A 195 -11.08 3.98 -12.39
C ARG A 195 -12.25 3.23 -13.03
N LEU A 196 -12.92 2.34 -12.29
CA LEU A 196 -14.08 1.60 -12.78
C LEU A 196 -15.17 2.50 -13.36
N ASN A 197 -15.39 3.67 -12.74
CA ASN A 197 -16.39 4.65 -13.16
C ASN A 197 -16.06 5.33 -14.50
N GLU A 198 -14.83 5.21 -15.00
CA GLU A 198 -14.43 5.76 -16.31
C GLU A 198 -14.85 4.87 -17.48
N SER A 199 -15.21 3.61 -17.22
CA SER A 199 -15.63 2.70 -18.29
C SER A 199 -17.03 3.05 -18.77
N THR A 200 -17.14 3.55 -20.00
CA THR A 200 -18.42 3.88 -20.67
C THR A 200 -18.75 2.94 -21.82
N THR A 201 -18.15 1.75 -21.84
CA THR A 201 -18.26 0.78 -22.94
C THR A 201 -19.49 -0.09 -22.82
N THR A 202 -19.95 -0.67 -23.93
CA THR A 202 -21.03 -1.66 -23.91
C THR A 202 -20.61 -2.97 -23.26
N THR A 203 -19.31 -3.27 -23.34
CA THR A 203 -18.70 -4.47 -22.76
C THR A 203 -18.58 -4.34 -21.25
N THR A 204 -19.13 -5.32 -20.53
CA THR A 204 -19.13 -5.31 -19.06
C THR A 204 -17.75 -5.58 -18.47
N MET A 205 -17.50 -5.08 -17.25
CA MET A 205 -16.26 -5.38 -16.54
C MET A 205 -16.08 -6.88 -16.29
N ALA A 206 -17.17 -7.64 -16.08
CA ALA A 206 -17.10 -9.08 -15.91
C ALA A 206 -16.59 -9.79 -17.16
N GLN A 207 -17.03 -9.38 -18.36
CA GLN A 207 -16.51 -9.91 -19.63
C GLN A 207 -15.02 -9.60 -19.80
N LYS A 208 -14.63 -8.34 -19.53
CA LYS A 208 -13.23 -7.91 -19.58
C LYS A 208 -12.34 -8.71 -18.61
N LEU A 209 -12.77 -8.89 -17.36
CA LEU A 209 -12.03 -9.67 -16.36
C LEU A 209 -11.94 -11.15 -16.72
N SER A 210 -12.99 -11.73 -17.29
CA SER A 210 -12.94 -13.10 -17.81
C SER A 210 -11.87 -13.22 -18.88
N ARG A 211 -11.86 -12.27 -19.83
CA ARG A 211 -10.85 -12.27 -20.88
C ARG A 211 -9.45 -12.04 -20.35
N MET A 212 -9.25 -11.11 -19.41
CA MET A 212 -7.96 -10.90 -18.73
C MET A 212 -7.47 -12.19 -18.07
N SER A 213 -8.35 -12.91 -17.36
CA SER A 213 -8.02 -14.13 -16.64
C SER A 213 -7.50 -15.22 -17.57
N GLU A 214 -8.18 -15.41 -18.71
CA GLU A 214 -7.76 -16.35 -19.75
C GLU A 214 -6.46 -15.90 -20.42
N LEU A 215 -6.43 -14.67 -20.91
CA LEU A 215 -5.33 -14.13 -21.72
C LEU A 215 -4.02 -14.07 -20.94
N TYR A 216 -4.07 -13.63 -19.68
CA TYR A 216 -2.89 -13.49 -18.81
C TYR A 216 -2.61 -14.71 -17.96
N GLU A 217 -3.40 -15.78 -18.11
CA GLU A 217 -3.27 -17.02 -17.36
C GLU A 217 -3.23 -16.75 -15.83
N LEU A 218 -4.09 -15.85 -15.33
CA LEU A 218 -4.00 -15.30 -13.97
C LEU A 218 -4.11 -16.39 -12.89
N ASN A 219 -4.81 -17.48 -13.18
CA ASN A 219 -4.95 -18.64 -12.30
C ASN A 219 -3.63 -19.41 -12.10
N SER A 220 -2.64 -19.21 -12.98
CA SER A 220 -1.31 -19.82 -12.89
C SER A 220 -0.28 -18.94 -12.17
N VAL A 221 -0.62 -17.67 -11.90
CA VAL A 221 0.30 -16.69 -11.29
C VAL A 221 0.63 -17.09 -9.85
N LYS A 222 1.92 -17.28 -9.58
CA LYS A 222 2.41 -17.68 -8.24
C LYS A 222 2.83 -16.51 -7.36
N ASN A 223 3.04 -15.34 -7.95
CA ASN A 223 3.46 -14.16 -7.21
C ASN A 223 2.32 -13.67 -6.33
N CYS A 224 2.47 -13.79 -5.00
CA CYS A 224 1.44 -13.45 -4.03
C CYS A 224 1.02 -11.98 -4.08
N GLU A 225 1.91 -11.07 -4.48
CA GLU A 225 1.56 -9.66 -4.59
C GLU A 225 0.65 -9.41 -5.81
N VAL A 226 0.91 -10.07 -6.94
CA VAL A 226 0.10 -9.92 -8.16
C VAL A 226 -1.26 -10.59 -8.02
N ILE A 227 -1.30 -11.85 -7.55
CA ILE A 227 -2.56 -12.57 -7.38
C ILE A 227 -3.44 -11.95 -6.29
N ASN A 228 -2.86 -11.34 -5.26
CA ASN A 228 -3.62 -10.56 -4.27
C ASN A 228 -4.36 -9.40 -4.94
N GLU A 229 -3.67 -8.59 -5.76
CA GLU A 229 -4.33 -7.47 -6.45
C GLU A 229 -5.35 -7.94 -7.49
N TRP A 230 -5.09 -9.06 -8.17
CA TRP A 230 -6.09 -9.70 -9.04
C TRP A 230 -7.35 -10.08 -8.27
N ILE A 231 -7.21 -10.77 -7.13
CA ILE A 231 -8.33 -11.16 -6.27
C ILE A 231 -9.10 -9.94 -5.76
N MET A 232 -8.39 -8.93 -5.25
CA MET A 232 -9.00 -7.70 -4.75
C MET A 232 -9.75 -6.95 -5.86
N CYS A 233 -9.16 -6.86 -7.07
CA CYS A 233 -9.81 -6.30 -8.24
C CYS A 233 -11.11 -7.05 -8.58
N GLY A 234 -11.07 -8.38 -8.65
CA GLY A 234 -12.26 -9.20 -8.92
C GLY A 234 -13.36 -9.02 -7.87
N ILE A 235 -13.02 -8.99 -6.58
CA ILE A 235 -14.01 -8.83 -5.50
C ILE A 235 -14.68 -7.45 -5.57
N LYS A 236 -13.88 -6.39 -5.79
CA LYS A 236 -14.39 -5.00 -5.83
C LYS A 236 -15.21 -4.71 -7.08
N THR A 237 -14.91 -5.39 -8.18
CA THR A 237 -15.70 -5.35 -9.43
C THR A 237 -16.90 -6.31 -9.44
N ARG A 238 -17.09 -7.09 -8.35
CA ARG A 238 -18.16 -8.09 -8.22
C ARG A 238 -18.09 -9.18 -9.30
N TYR A 239 -16.88 -9.58 -9.69
CA TYR A 239 -16.64 -10.66 -10.65
C TYR A 239 -16.80 -12.03 -9.99
N ASP A 240 -17.88 -12.73 -10.27
CA ASP A 240 -18.24 -13.98 -9.60
C ASP A 240 -17.20 -15.09 -9.71
N ASN A 241 -16.51 -15.20 -10.85
CA ASN A 241 -15.53 -16.25 -11.03
C ASN A 241 -14.25 -16.04 -10.21
N ILE A 242 -14.08 -14.93 -9.49
CA ILE A 242 -12.93 -14.74 -8.58
C ILE A 242 -13.12 -15.43 -7.23
N ILE A 243 -14.36 -15.80 -6.90
CA ILE A 243 -14.73 -16.27 -5.56
C ILE A 243 -13.93 -17.54 -5.19
N PRO A 244 -13.83 -18.58 -6.05
CA PRO A 244 -13.04 -19.76 -5.74
C PRO A 244 -11.56 -19.46 -5.46
N GLU A 245 -10.94 -18.58 -6.24
CA GLU A 245 -9.54 -18.16 -6.13
C GLU A 245 -9.31 -17.39 -4.84
N ALA A 246 -10.24 -16.51 -4.46
CA ALA A 246 -10.20 -15.79 -3.20
C ALA A 246 -10.23 -16.74 -2.00
N ILE A 247 -11.12 -17.74 -2.03
CA ILE A 247 -11.26 -18.74 -0.96
C ILE A 247 -10.03 -19.67 -0.88
N ASP A 248 -9.52 -20.15 -2.02
CA ASP A 248 -8.27 -20.93 -2.05
C ASP A 248 -7.11 -20.13 -1.45
N PHE A 249 -6.97 -18.86 -1.87
CA PHE A 249 -5.89 -18.01 -1.41
C PHE A 249 -5.90 -17.79 0.11
N VAL A 250 -7.05 -17.43 0.70
CA VAL A 250 -7.15 -17.16 2.16
C VAL A 250 -7.10 -18.42 3.03
N THR A 251 -7.26 -19.60 2.44
CA THR A 251 -7.13 -20.88 3.16
C THR A 251 -5.75 -21.51 3.00
N LYS A 252 -5.00 -21.11 1.97
CA LYS A 252 -3.63 -21.55 1.69
C LYS A 252 -2.57 -20.68 2.35
N TYR A 253 -2.77 -19.37 2.39
CA TYR A 253 -1.80 -18.41 2.94
C TYR A 253 -2.24 -17.83 4.28
N GLY A 254 -1.27 -17.37 5.09
CA GLY A 254 -1.51 -16.83 6.43
C GLY A 254 -1.06 -15.37 6.63
N ARG A 255 -0.50 -14.72 5.61
CA ARG A 255 0.05 -13.36 5.74
C ARG A 255 -1.10 -12.35 5.87
N MET A 256 -1.22 -11.71 7.03
CA MET A 256 -2.29 -10.75 7.35
C MET A 256 -2.46 -9.65 6.29
N LYS A 257 -1.35 -9.17 5.69
CA LYS A 257 -1.34 -8.20 4.58
C LYS A 257 -2.33 -8.57 3.46
N TYR A 258 -2.48 -9.87 3.17
CA TYR A 258 -3.36 -10.34 2.09
C TYR A 258 -4.70 -10.82 2.63
N ILE A 259 -4.68 -11.71 3.63
CA ILE A 259 -5.90 -12.41 4.04
C ILE A 259 -6.91 -11.50 4.74
N VAL A 260 -6.45 -10.52 5.53
CA VAL A 260 -7.36 -9.63 6.27
C VAL A 260 -8.17 -8.76 5.29
N PRO A 261 -7.55 -8.04 4.32
CA PRO A 261 -8.30 -7.32 3.30
C PRO A 261 -9.24 -8.20 2.46
N ILE A 262 -8.81 -9.42 2.09
CA ILE A 262 -9.66 -10.32 1.28
C ILE A 262 -10.88 -10.78 2.07
N TYR A 263 -10.74 -11.24 3.32
CA TYR A 263 -11.89 -11.62 4.17
C TYR A 263 -12.85 -10.44 4.34
N ARG A 264 -12.33 -9.24 4.61
CA ARG A 264 -13.14 -8.02 4.72
C ARG A 264 -13.89 -7.70 3.42
N ALA A 265 -13.22 -7.80 2.28
CA ALA A 265 -13.81 -7.51 0.98
C ALA A 265 -14.91 -8.51 0.60
N LEU A 266 -14.68 -9.81 0.86
CA LEU A 266 -15.70 -10.85 0.70
C LEU A 266 -16.87 -10.60 1.65
N TYR A 267 -16.63 -10.30 2.93
CA TYR A 267 -17.69 -10.04 3.88
C TYR A 267 -18.58 -8.84 3.51
N ARG A 268 -18.00 -7.79 2.93
CA ARG A 268 -18.71 -6.60 2.43
C ARG A 268 -19.46 -6.85 1.11
N TRP A 269 -19.26 -8.00 0.47
CA TRP A 269 -20.05 -8.43 -0.67
C TRP A 269 -21.18 -9.32 -0.18
N GLU A 270 -22.43 -8.82 -0.22
CA GLU A 270 -23.58 -9.56 0.32
C GLU A 270 -23.67 -11.01 -0.17
N LYS A 271 -23.35 -11.26 -1.45
CA LYS A 271 -23.33 -12.60 -2.05
C LYS A 271 -22.33 -13.56 -1.39
N THR A 272 -21.16 -13.07 -0.97
CA THR A 272 -20.08 -13.91 -0.41
C THR A 272 -19.92 -13.78 1.09
N LYS A 273 -20.77 -12.97 1.74
CA LYS A 273 -20.75 -12.73 3.18
C LYS A 273 -20.80 -14.01 4.01
N GLN A 274 -21.79 -14.87 3.78
CA GLN A 274 -21.90 -16.13 4.52
C GLN A 274 -20.73 -17.07 4.21
N LEU A 275 -20.29 -17.10 2.95
CA LEU A 275 -19.13 -17.91 2.54
C LEU A 275 -17.85 -17.45 3.24
N ALA A 276 -17.65 -16.15 3.43
CA ALA A 276 -16.51 -15.60 4.18
C ALA A 276 -16.54 -16.03 5.65
N LEU A 277 -17.71 -15.96 6.30
CA LEU A 277 -17.91 -16.41 7.68
C LEU A 277 -17.63 -17.91 7.84
N ASP A 278 -18.21 -18.73 6.97
CA ASP A 278 -18.05 -20.19 7.01
C ASP A 278 -16.60 -20.61 6.74
N THR A 279 -15.95 -19.95 5.77
CA THR A 279 -14.54 -20.20 5.42
C THR A 279 -13.63 -19.82 6.57
N PHE A 280 -13.85 -18.65 7.19
CA PHE A 280 -13.09 -18.21 8.35
C PHE A 280 -13.24 -19.20 9.51
N ALA A 281 -14.47 -19.60 9.85
CA ALA A 281 -14.74 -20.55 10.93
C ALA A 281 -14.03 -21.90 10.69
N LYS A 282 -14.08 -22.43 9.46
CA LYS A 282 -13.40 -23.69 9.08
C LYS A 282 -11.88 -23.58 9.14
N ASN A 283 -11.31 -22.44 8.73
CA ASN A 283 -9.87 -22.25 8.67
C ASN A 283 -9.27 -21.67 9.96
N ARG A 284 -10.10 -21.28 10.93
CA ARG A 284 -9.70 -20.52 12.13
C ARG A 284 -8.55 -21.16 12.90
N SER A 285 -8.55 -22.48 13.07
CA SER A 285 -7.51 -23.21 13.81
C SER A 285 -6.13 -23.20 13.13
N ARG A 286 -6.06 -22.83 11.85
CA ARG A 286 -4.82 -22.76 11.06
C ARG A 286 -4.23 -21.35 11.01
N LEU A 287 -4.92 -20.36 11.56
CA LEU A 287 -4.49 -18.96 11.56
C LEU A 287 -3.74 -18.62 12.84
N MET A 288 -2.78 -17.69 12.74
CA MET A 288 -2.14 -17.09 13.91
C MET A 288 -3.16 -16.29 14.72
N ARG A 289 -3.00 -16.22 16.04
CA ARG A 289 -3.95 -15.54 16.93
C ARG A 289 -4.22 -14.09 16.52
N VAL A 290 -3.17 -13.34 16.21
CA VAL A 290 -3.26 -11.94 15.73
C VAL A 290 -4.07 -11.80 14.43
N ALA A 291 -4.00 -12.79 13.53
CA ALA A 291 -4.79 -12.78 12.29
C ALA A 291 -6.27 -13.07 12.57
N ILE A 292 -6.56 -13.99 13.50
CA ILE A 292 -7.91 -14.30 13.95
C ILE A 292 -8.56 -13.04 14.53
N ASP A 293 -7.89 -12.37 15.47
CA ASP A 293 -8.44 -11.20 16.15
C ASP A 293 -8.71 -10.05 15.14
N ALA A 294 -7.80 -9.83 14.19
CA ALA A 294 -7.98 -8.84 13.13
C ALA A 294 -9.14 -9.16 12.16
N ILE A 295 -9.30 -10.43 11.77
CA ILE A 295 -10.40 -10.84 10.89
C ILE A 295 -11.74 -10.79 11.64
N GLU A 296 -11.79 -11.26 12.89
CA GLU A 296 -13.01 -11.21 13.72
C GLU A 296 -13.52 -9.78 13.90
N LYS A 297 -12.61 -8.82 14.10
CA LYS A 297 -12.96 -7.38 14.16
C LYS A 297 -13.70 -6.91 12.91
N ASP A 298 -13.27 -7.35 11.73
CA ASP A 298 -13.90 -6.97 10.47
C ASP A 298 -15.20 -7.74 10.17
N LEU A 299 -15.30 -9.01 10.60
CA LEU A 299 -16.46 -9.87 10.37
C LEU A 299 -17.57 -9.68 11.41
N HIS A 300 -17.27 -9.17 12.61
CA HIS A 300 -18.22 -8.98 13.72
C HIS A 300 -18.16 -7.57 14.34
N PRO A 301 -18.40 -6.50 13.55
CA PRO A 301 -18.18 -5.11 13.99
C PRO A 301 -18.99 -4.69 15.24
N THR A 302 -20.15 -5.31 15.49
CA THR A 302 -21.04 -5.00 16.62
C THR A 302 -20.59 -5.52 17.99
N THR A 303 -19.55 -6.37 18.06
CA THR A 303 -19.03 -6.84 19.36
C THR A 303 -18.11 -5.83 20.07
N MET A 304 -17.61 -4.81 19.37
CA MET A 304 -16.62 -3.85 19.89
C MET A 304 -17.18 -2.49 20.36
N GLU A 305 -18.42 -2.13 20.02
CA GLU A 305 -19.07 -0.94 20.62
C GLU A 305 -19.26 -1.09 22.14
N LYS A 306 -19.23 -2.32 22.66
CA LYS A 306 -19.32 -2.59 24.10
C LYS A 306 -17.98 -2.49 24.82
N SER A 307 -16.83 -2.55 24.13
CA SER A 307 -15.50 -2.47 24.74
C SER A 307 -14.88 -1.07 24.69
N ASN A 308 -15.32 -0.22 23.76
CA ASN A 308 -14.83 1.17 23.64
C ASN A 308 -15.56 2.18 24.54
N ASN A 309 -16.45 1.69 25.43
CA ASN A 309 -17.15 2.49 26.45
C ASN A 309 -16.60 2.24 27.87
N LEU A 310 -15.36 1.76 27.99
CA LEU A 310 -14.64 1.59 29.27
C LEU A 310 -13.33 2.37 29.22
#